data_AF-A0A7G9XT87-F1
#
_entry.id   AF-A0A7G9XT87-F1
#
_cell.length_a   1.000
_cell.length_b   1.000
_cell.length_c   1.000
_cell.angle_alpha   90.00
_cell.angle_beta   90.00
_cell.angle_gamma   90.00
#
_symmetry.space_group_name_H-M   'P 1'
#
loop_
_entity.id
_entity.type
_entity.pdbx_description
1 polymer ?
#
loop_
_entity_poly.entity_id
_entity_poly.type
_entity_poly.pdbx_seq_one_letter_code
_entity_poly.pdbx_strand_id
1 'polypeptide(L)'
;MVSGLGWWRRSRWALLSLVVLVPAAIAAALSVDAFDYLLTRPSAVTVVERGETGQIRDGATIRVIDSWAVGAGSPAGEEYGVPEGAVLVSVTLELDASAASDAFLCRVQLLEADRSRRWTSSYSTDYFPGRGLPDDVPSGCAWHDTAYPFEETFLIPLDAQDRVVLEVIEPAGLPRVLHLKL
;
A
#
# COMPACT_ATOMS: atom_id res chain seq x y z
N MET A 1 25.85 -60.49 18.00
CA MET A 1 26.36 -59.18 17.57
C MET A 1 25.79 -58.90 16.19
N VAL A 2 24.78 -58.04 16.09
CA VAL A 2 24.15 -57.70 14.80
C VAL A 2 25.05 -56.71 14.07
N SER A 3 25.44 -57.07 12.85
CA SER A 3 26.46 -56.41 12.04
C SER A 3 26.04 -54.98 11.64
N GLY A 4 26.51 -53.97 12.37
CA GLY A 4 26.22 -52.55 12.10
C GLY A 4 26.60 -52.05 10.68
N LEU A 5 27.51 -52.77 10.01
CA LEU A 5 27.94 -52.48 8.64
C LEU A 5 26.84 -52.70 7.57
N GLY A 6 25.88 -53.60 7.81
CA GLY A 6 24.81 -53.91 6.86
C GLY A 6 23.73 -52.83 6.79
N TRP A 7 23.46 -52.18 7.93
CA TRP A 7 22.50 -51.08 8.03
C TRP A 7 23.00 -49.84 7.28
N TRP A 8 24.27 -49.48 7.47
CA TRP A 8 24.86 -48.31 6.83
C TRP A 8 24.88 -48.41 5.30
N ARG A 9 25.23 -49.59 4.75
CA ARG A 9 25.21 -49.83 3.29
C ARG A 9 23.80 -49.79 2.68
N ARG A 10 22.79 -50.20 3.44
CA ARG A 10 21.39 -50.21 2.99
C ARG A 10 20.77 -48.82 3.07
N SER A 11 21.11 -48.05 4.10
CA SER A 11 20.53 -46.73 4.38
C SER A 11 21.29 -45.55 3.76
N ARG A 12 22.48 -45.77 3.19
CA ARG A 12 23.32 -44.69 2.60
C ARG A 12 22.59 -43.83 1.58
N TRP A 13 21.74 -44.44 0.75
CA TRP A 13 21.01 -43.72 -0.28
C TRP A 13 19.91 -42.85 0.33
N ALA A 14 19.16 -43.37 1.30
CA ALA A 14 18.15 -42.61 2.02
C ALA A 14 18.77 -41.43 2.80
N LEU A 15 19.93 -41.62 3.42
CA LEU A 15 20.65 -40.54 4.11
C LEU A 15 21.16 -39.47 3.15
N LEU A 16 21.72 -39.87 2.00
CA LEU A 16 22.12 -38.92 0.94
C LEU A 16 20.91 -38.15 0.41
N SER A 17 19.79 -38.82 0.15
CA SER A 17 18.54 -38.17 -0.25
C SER A 17 18.11 -37.15 0.79
N LEU A 18 18.19 -37.47 2.08
CA LEU A 18 17.78 -36.57 3.16
C LEU A 18 18.74 -35.36 3.29
N VAL A 19 20.05 -35.58 3.14
CA VAL A 19 21.06 -34.51 3.13
C VAL A 19 20.92 -33.57 1.94
N VAL A 20 20.38 -34.03 0.80
CA VAL A 20 20.14 -33.18 -0.37
C VAL A 20 18.76 -32.53 -0.34
N LEU A 21 17.72 -33.31 -0.05
CA LEU A 21 16.33 -32.85 -0.13
C LEU A 21 15.98 -31.89 0.99
N VAL A 22 16.50 -32.08 2.21
CA VAL A 22 16.17 -31.18 3.33
C VAL A 22 16.70 -29.76 3.07
N PRO A 23 17.98 -29.54 2.74
CA PRO A 23 18.47 -28.21 2.39
C PRO A 23 17.81 -27.63 1.14
N ALA A 24 17.54 -28.45 0.12
CA ALA A 24 16.84 -27.98 -1.08
C ALA A 24 15.40 -27.52 -0.77
N ALA A 25 14.68 -28.26 0.07
CA ALA A 25 13.34 -27.89 0.52
C ALA A 25 13.37 -26.62 1.40
N ILE A 26 14.35 -26.50 2.30
CA ILE A 26 14.53 -25.28 3.11
C ILE A 26 14.87 -24.09 2.21
N ALA A 27 15.79 -24.25 1.25
CA ALA A 27 16.15 -23.18 0.31
C ALA A 27 14.95 -22.78 -0.55
N ALA A 28 14.13 -23.74 -1.01
CA ALA A 28 12.92 -23.45 -1.76
C ALA A 28 11.87 -22.71 -0.90
N ALA A 29 11.63 -23.17 0.33
CA ALA A 29 10.69 -22.54 1.25
C ALA A 29 11.11 -21.11 1.61
N LEU A 30 12.39 -20.92 1.96
CA LEU A 30 12.93 -19.59 2.27
C LEU A 30 12.99 -18.69 1.03
N SER A 31 13.12 -19.25 -0.18
CA SER A 31 13.10 -18.46 -1.40
C SER A 31 11.71 -17.91 -1.67
N VAL A 32 10.65 -18.70 -1.48
CA VAL A 32 9.26 -18.22 -1.64
C VAL A 32 8.98 -17.08 -0.66
N ASP A 33 9.28 -17.28 0.62
CA ASP A 33 9.10 -16.24 1.64
C ASP A 33 9.97 -15.00 1.39
N ALA A 34 11.23 -15.19 0.95
CA ALA A 34 12.12 -14.07 0.65
C ALA A 34 11.66 -13.30 -0.59
N PHE A 35 11.14 -13.98 -1.61
CA PHE A 35 10.57 -13.31 -2.78
C PHE A 35 9.32 -12.53 -2.41
N ASP A 36 8.37 -13.12 -1.67
CA ASP A 36 7.18 -12.40 -1.21
C ASP A 36 7.57 -11.19 -0.34
N TYR A 37 8.52 -11.38 0.58
CA TYR A 37 9.04 -10.30 1.40
C TYR A 37 9.71 -9.18 0.59
N LEU A 38 10.54 -9.53 -0.40
CA LEU A 38 11.19 -8.55 -1.28
C LEU A 38 10.17 -7.86 -2.20
N LEU A 39 9.14 -8.57 -2.65
CA LEU A 39 8.02 -8.04 -3.43
C LEU A 39 7.09 -7.15 -2.61
N THR A 40 7.12 -7.23 -1.28
CA THR A 40 6.42 -6.25 -0.41
C THR A 40 7.22 -4.99 -0.12
N ARG A 41 8.53 -4.97 -0.44
CA ARG A 41 9.37 -3.78 -0.22
C ARG A 41 9.41 -2.90 -1.47
N PRO A 42 9.05 -1.61 -1.36
CA PRO A 42 9.17 -0.69 -2.47
C PRO A 42 10.62 -0.64 -2.96
N SER A 43 10.86 -1.02 -4.23
CA SER A 43 12.21 -1.03 -4.79
C SER A 43 12.77 0.37 -5.02
N ALA A 44 11.88 1.36 -5.10
CA ALA A 44 12.20 2.79 -5.13
C ALA A 44 11.01 3.57 -4.55
N VAL A 45 11.29 4.54 -3.68
CA VAL A 45 10.29 5.50 -3.21
C VAL A 45 10.58 6.83 -3.89
N THR A 46 9.62 7.29 -4.68
CA THR A 46 9.68 8.62 -5.29
C THR A 46 8.85 9.57 -4.43
N VAL A 47 9.47 10.62 -3.92
CA VAL A 47 8.77 11.69 -3.21
C VAL A 47 8.30 12.71 -4.23
N VAL A 48 7.02 13.10 -4.14
CA VAL A 48 6.36 14.06 -5.01
C VAL A 48 5.83 15.19 -4.13
N GLU A 49 6.20 16.43 -4.45
CA GLU A 49 5.73 17.58 -3.68
C GLU A 49 4.24 17.84 -3.92
N ARG A 50 3.58 18.56 -3.01
CA ARG A 50 2.16 18.90 -3.16
C ARG A 50 1.94 19.67 -4.47
N GLY A 51 0.96 19.22 -5.27
CA GLY A 51 0.66 19.82 -6.56
C GLY A 51 1.62 19.44 -7.70
N GLU A 52 2.62 18.60 -7.46
CA GLU A 52 3.40 17.96 -8.53
C GLU A 52 2.76 16.65 -8.98
N THR A 53 2.99 16.30 -10.24
CA THR A 53 2.48 15.06 -10.83
C THR A 53 3.47 13.92 -10.62
N GLY A 54 3.04 12.89 -9.90
CA GLY A 54 3.76 11.62 -9.77
C GLY A 54 3.44 10.68 -10.94
N GLN A 55 4.46 10.05 -11.51
CA GLN A 55 4.27 9.00 -12.51
C GLN A 55 4.15 7.63 -11.85
N ILE A 56 3.04 6.94 -12.14
CA ILE A 56 2.84 5.52 -11.89
C ILE A 56 3.37 4.75 -13.11
N ARG A 57 3.20 3.42 -13.16
CA ARG A 57 3.53 2.59 -14.32
C ARG A 57 2.56 2.83 -15.48
N ASP A 58 2.96 2.35 -16.66
CA ASP A 58 2.14 2.30 -17.87
C ASP A 58 1.55 3.67 -18.27
N GLY A 59 2.30 4.74 -17.97
CA GLY A 59 1.90 6.11 -18.31
C GLY A 59 0.84 6.73 -17.40
N ALA A 60 0.34 5.99 -16.40
CA ALA A 60 -0.60 6.55 -15.43
C ALA A 60 0.08 7.62 -14.56
N THR A 61 -0.65 8.67 -14.22
CA THR A 61 -0.15 9.77 -13.38
C THR A 61 -1.12 10.11 -12.28
N ILE A 62 -0.60 10.51 -11.13
CA ILE A 62 -1.40 10.89 -9.97
C ILE A 62 -0.83 12.13 -9.30
N ARG A 63 -1.72 12.98 -8.77
CA ARG A 63 -1.34 14.22 -8.10
C ARG A 63 -2.31 14.55 -6.97
N VAL A 64 -1.79 15.05 -5.86
CA VAL A 64 -2.62 15.66 -4.80
C VAL A 64 -3.08 17.03 -5.29
N ILE A 65 -4.40 17.20 -5.42
CA ILE A 65 -5.01 18.47 -5.82
C ILE A 65 -5.57 19.24 -4.62
N ASP A 66 -6.01 18.53 -3.59
CA ASP A 66 -6.41 19.14 -2.33
C ASP A 66 -6.17 18.22 -1.13
N SER A 67 -6.02 18.81 0.05
CA SER A 67 -5.87 18.09 1.32
C SER A 67 -6.33 18.97 2.46
N TRP A 68 -7.02 18.37 3.42
CA TRP A 68 -7.44 19.04 4.65
C TRP A 68 -7.46 18.06 5.82
N ALA A 69 -7.40 18.62 7.04
CA ALA A 69 -7.42 17.84 8.27
C ALA A 69 -8.29 18.52 9.33
N VAL A 70 -9.09 17.72 10.04
CA VAL A 70 -10.04 18.18 11.06
C VAL A 70 -9.91 17.30 12.30
N GLY A 71 -9.65 17.92 13.45
CA GLY A 71 -9.59 17.24 14.74
C GLY A 71 -10.94 17.26 15.48
N ALA A 72 -11.12 16.32 16.40
CA ALA A 72 -12.35 16.16 17.20
C ALA A 72 -12.81 17.42 17.96
N GLY A 73 -11.89 18.28 18.39
CA GLY A 73 -12.21 19.49 19.17
C GLY A 73 -12.68 20.70 18.35
N SER A 74 -13.06 20.50 17.09
CA SER A 74 -13.49 21.58 16.18
C SER A 74 -14.96 21.39 15.77
N PRO A 75 -15.69 22.46 15.39
CA PRO A 75 -17.09 22.33 14.95
C PRO A 75 -17.28 21.33 13.80
N ALA A 76 -16.35 21.31 12.84
CA ALA A 76 -16.36 20.34 11.75
C ALA A 76 -16.05 18.91 12.24
N GLY A 77 -15.19 18.77 13.26
CA GLY A 77 -14.88 17.48 13.87
C GLY A 77 -16.07 16.87 14.58
N GLU A 78 -16.85 17.71 15.28
CA GLU A 78 -18.13 17.31 15.88
C GLU A 78 -19.15 16.91 14.81
N GLU A 79 -19.29 17.71 13.74
CA GLU A 79 -20.19 17.42 12.62
C GLU A 79 -19.84 16.08 11.93
N TYR A 80 -18.56 15.80 11.76
CA TYR A 80 -18.07 14.58 11.10
C TYR A 80 -17.90 13.40 12.05
N GLY A 81 -18.20 13.55 13.35
CA GLY A 81 -18.07 12.46 14.33
C GLY A 81 -16.63 11.98 14.53
N VAL A 82 -15.65 12.90 14.47
CA VAL A 82 -14.23 12.58 14.68
C VAL A 82 -13.99 12.20 16.14
N PRO A 83 -13.47 10.99 16.45
CA PRO A 83 -13.23 10.57 17.84
C PRO A 83 -12.17 11.40 18.55
N GLU A 84 -12.30 11.56 19.88
CA GLU A 84 -11.29 12.23 20.71
C GLU A 84 -9.90 11.61 20.51
N GLY A 85 -8.88 12.48 20.41
CA GLY A 85 -7.51 12.06 20.14
C GLY A 85 -7.21 11.68 18.70
N ALA A 86 -8.19 11.77 17.79
CA ALA A 86 -8.02 11.50 16.37
C ALA A 86 -8.19 12.77 15.51
N VAL A 87 -7.71 12.66 14.27
CA VAL A 87 -7.83 13.63 13.20
C VAL A 87 -8.34 12.91 11.96
N LEU A 88 -9.39 13.45 11.36
CA LEU A 88 -9.84 13.07 10.04
C LEU A 88 -9.00 13.84 9.02
N VAL A 89 -8.27 13.12 8.19
CA VAL A 89 -7.51 13.67 7.06
C VAL A 89 -8.25 13.28 5.79
N SER A 90 -8.56 14.26 4.95
CA SER A 90 -9.03 14.01 3.60
C SER A 90 -8.01 14.46 2.57
N VAL A 91 -7.87 13.67 1.51
CA VAL A 91 -6.98 13.94 0.39
C VAL A 91 -7.73 13.72 -0.91
N THR A 92 -7.80 14.76 -1.73
CA THR A 92 -8.35 14.69 -3.08
C THR A 92 -7.20 14.54 -4.07
N LEU A 93 -7.28 13.49 -4.87
CA LEU A 93 -6.29 13.09 -5.85
C LEU A 93 -6.88 13.23 -7.24
N GLU A 94 -6.08 13.69 -8.20
CA GLU A 94 -6.37 13.59 -9.62
C GLU A 94 -5.55 12.43 -10.19
N LEU A 95 -6.23 11.49 -10.86
CA LEU A 95 -5.63 10.35 -11.54
C LEU A 95 -5.91 10.44 -13.03
N ASP A 96 -4.86 10.34 -13.84
CA ASP A 96 -4.95 10.07 -15.26
C ASP A 96 -4.37 8.68 -15.54
N ALA A 97 -5.23 7.72 -15.80
CA ALA A 97 -4.86 6.35 -16.17
C ALA A 97 -5.23 6.03 -17.63
N SER A 98 -5.52 7.04 -18.45
CA SER A 98 -5.99 6.87 -19.84
C SER A 98 -4.97 6.14 -20.74
N ALA A 99 -3.68 6.26 -20.42
CA ALA A 99 -2.59 5.57 -21.10
C ALA A 99 -2.30 4.15 -20.59
N ALA A 100 -2.87 3.77 -19.44
CA ALA A 100 -2.68 2.45 -18.84
C ALA A 100 -3.70 1.44 -19.38
N SER A 101 -3.51 0.15 -19.02
CA SER A 101 -4.49 -0.90 -19.30
C SER A 101 -5.81 -0.66 -18.56
N ASP A 102 -6.91 -1.10 -19.15
CA ASP A 102 -8.24 -1.19 -18.55
C ASP A 102 -8.29 -1.99 -17.22
N ALA A 103 -7.30 -2.85 -16.96
CA ALA A 103 -7.12 -3.57 -15.71
C ALA A 103 -6.35 -2.78 -14.64
N PHE A 104 -5.99 -1.51 -14.90
CA PHE A 104 -5.23 -0.69 -13.96
C PHE A 104 -6.03 -0.44 -12.68
N LEU A 105 -5.37 -0.69 -11.56
CA LEU A 105 -5.87 -0.44 -10.22
C LEU A 105 -4.69 0.01 -9.36
N CYS A 106 -4.93 0.91 -8.42
CA CYS A 106 -3.95 1.20 -7.38
C CYS A 106 -4.62 1.29 -6.01
N ARG A 107 -3.80 1.28 -4.96
CA ARG A 107 -4.23 1.44 -3.58
C ARG A 107 -3.57 2.67 -3.00
N VAL A 108 -4.34 3.45 -2.26
CA VAL A 108 -3.86 4.59 -1.52
C VAL A 108 -3.82 4.25 -0.03
N GLN A 109 -2.73 4.62 0.63
CA GLN A 109 -2.56 4.49 2.07
C GLN A 109 -1.90 5.75 2.62
N LEU A 110 -2.09 6.01 3.91
CA LEU A 110 -1.40 7.06 4.61
C LEU A 110 -0.31 6.43 5.49
N LEU A 111 0.91 6.97 5.44
CA LEU A 111 2.01 6.53 6.30
C LEU A 111 2.53 7.69 7.12
N GLU A 112 3.10 7.35 8.26
CA GLU A 112 4.03 8.24 8.93
C GLU A 112 5.32 8.33 8.09
N ALA A 113 5.95 9.51 8.03
CA ALA A 113 7.10 9.77 7.18
C ALA A 113 8.28 8.83 7.47
N ASP A 114 8.42 8.36 8.71
CA ASP A 114 9.40 7.36 9.16
C ASP A 114 8.98 5.90 8.92
N ARG A 115 7.75 5.69 8.41
CA ARG A 115 7.11 4.40 8.10
C ARG A 115 6.85 3.52 9.31
N SER A 116 6.82 4.09 10.51
CA SER A 116 6.52 3.34 11.74
C SER A 116 5.04 2.95 11.85
N ARG A 117 4.15 3.76 11.29
CA ARG A 117 2.69 3.53 11.27
C ARG A 117 2.11 3.67 9.85
N ARG A 118 1.02 2.95 9.61
CA ARG A 118 0.24 2.97 8.36
C ARG A 118 -1.24 3.00 8.66
N TRP A 119 -1.99 3.75 7.87
CA TRP A 119 -3.44 3.88 7.96
C TRP A 119 -4.06 3.61 6.58
N THR A 120 -5.14 2.84 6.58
CA THR A 120 -5.97 2.63 5.40
C THR A 120 -7.11 3.63 5.39
N SER A 121 -7.78 3.76 4.25
CA SER A 121 -8.96 4.62 4.20
C SER A 121 -10.03 4.18 5.20
N SER A 122 -10.70 5.16 5.78
CA SER A 122 -11.67 4.98 6.85
C SER A 122 -13.01 5.59 6.44
N TYR A 123 -14.08 4.82 6.67
CA TYR A 123 -15.46 5.25 6.50
C TYR A 123 -16.20 5.25 7.85
N SER A 124 -15.45 5.37 8.95
CA SER A 124 -15.97 5.28 10.32
C SER A 124 -16.49 6.59 10.89
N THR A 125 -16.44 7.67 10.11
CA THR A 125 -16.91 9.01 10.45
C THR A 125 -18.21 9.31 9.73
N ASP A 126 -18.91 10.37 10.14
CA ASP A 126 -20.13 10.83 9.46
C ASP A 126 -19.82 11.57 8.13
N TYR A 127 -18.54 11.86 7.88
CA TYR A 127 -18.06 12.35 6.59
C TYR A 127 -18.00 11.24 5.55
N PHE A 128 -18.55 11.51 4.35
CA PHE A 128 -18.49 10.61 3.21
C PHE A 128 -17.64 11.23 2.09
N PRO A 129 -16.52 10.59 1.68
CA PRO A 129 -15.67 11.10 0.62
C PRO A 129 -16.39 11.10 -0.73
N GLY A 130 -16.01 12.03 -1.60
CA GLY A 130 -16.58 12.18 -2.94
C GLY A 130 -17.70 13.22 -3.02
N ARG A 131 -18.02 13.93 -1.93
CA ARG A 131 -19.03 14.99 -1.95
C ARG A 131 -18.60 16.11 -2.90
N GLY A 132 -19.36 16.30 -3.98
CA GLY A 132 -19.09 17.33 -4.99
C GLY A 132 -18.12 16.90 -6.10
N LEU A 133 -17.72 15.62 -6.12
CA LEU A 133 -17.04 15.02 -7.27
C LEU A 133 -18.04 14.65 -8.36
N PRO A 134 -17.61 14.48 -9.62
CA PRO A 134 -18.48 14.04 -10.72
C PRO A 134 -19.10 12.66 -10.44
N ASP A 135 -20.34 12.44 -10.86
CA ASP A 135 -21.06 11.17 -10.62
C ASP A 135 -20.60 10.03 -11.56
N ASP A 136 -20.02 10.37 -12.72
CA ASP A 136 -19.64 9.42 -13.78
C ASP A 136 -18.16 9.02 -13.73
N VAL A 137 -17.51 9.14 -12.56
CA VAL A 137 -16.10 8.73 -12.38
C VAL A 137 -15.95 7.75 -11.23
N PRO A 138 -14.90 6.89 -11.23
CA PRO A 138 -14.65 5.98 -10.13
C PRO A 138 -14.42 6.71 -8.81
N SER A 139 -14.89 6.13 -7.70
CA SER A 139 -14.71 6.68 -6.35
C SER A 139 -13.34 6.37 -5.74
N GLY A 140 -12.42 5.78 -6.50
CA GLY A 140 -11.13 5.30 -6.01
C GLY A 140 -10.17 5.10 -7.17
N CYS A 141 -8.95 4.64 -6.86
CA CYS A 141 -7.90 4.52 -7.86
C CYS A 141 -8.09 3.32 -8.81
N ALA A 142 -8.73 3.57 -9.94
CA ALA A 142 -8.97 2.61 -11.01
C ALA A 142 -8.73 3.22 -12.40
N TRP A 143 -8.71 2.38 -13.42
CA TRP A 143 -8.70 2.85 -14.79
C TRP A 143 -9.96 3.67 -15.13
N HIS A 144 -9.77 4.74 -15.90
CA HIS A 144 -10.81 5.51 -16.57
C HIS A 144 -10.24 6.12 -17.86
N ASP A 145 -11.09 6.42 -18.84
CA ASP A 145 -10.67 6.93 -20.15
C ASP A 145 -10.28 8.42 -20.15
N THR A 146 -10.57 9.11 -19.04
CA THR A 146 -10.21 10.52 -18.80
C THR A 146 -9.60 10.69 -17.41
N ALA A 147 -8.83 11.75 -17.22
CA ALA A 147 -8.40 12.15 -15.89
C ALA A 147 -9.61 12.46 -14.99
N TYR A 148 -9.57 12.04 -13.73
CA TYR A 148 -10.66 12.26 -12.79
C TYR A 148 -10.17 12.47 -11.35
N PRO A 149 -10.92 13.26 -10.55
CA PRO A 149 -10.68 13.38 -9.14
C PRO A 149 -11.32 12.23 -8.36
N PHE A 150 -10.67 11.76 -7.31
CA PHE A 150 -11.26 10.91 -6.28
C PHE A 150 -10.74 11.34 -4.91
N GLU A 151 -11.48 11.01 -3.86
CA GLU A 151 -11.17 11.44 -2.50
C GLU A 151 -10.99 10.22 -1.58
N GLU A 152 -9.93 10.26 -0.78
CA GLU A 152 -9.64 9.25 0.23
C GLU A 152 -9.58 9.93 1.60
N THR A 153 -10.16 9.28 2.60
CA THR A 153 -10.20 9.79 3.98
C THR A 153 -9.56 8.82 4.93
N PHE A 154 -8.85 9.35 5.93
CA PHE A 154 -8.08 8.58 6.89
C PHE A 154 -8.38 9.10 8.29
N LEU A 155 -8.48 8.18 9.25
CA LEU A 155 -8.56 8.53 10.65
C LEU A 155 -7.22 8.19 11.32
N ILE A 156 -6.50 9.22 11.76
CA ILE A 156 -5.18 9.07 12.36
C ILE A 156 -5.13 9.63 13.78
N PRO A 157 -4.23 9.15 14.62
CA PRO A 157 -3.92 9.80 15.90
C PRO A 157 -3.49 11.26 15.71
N LEU A 158 -3.92 12.15 16.61
CA LEU A 158 -3.57 13.57 16.58
C LEU A 158 -2.06 13.82 16.55
N ASP A 159 -1.26 12.97 17.21
CA ASP A 159 0.20 13.11 17.23
C ASP A 159 0.87 12.84 15.86
N ALA A 160 0.15 12.22 14.91
CA ALA A 160 0.66 11.86 13.60
C ALA A 160 0.41 12.93 12.52
N GLN A 161 -0.50 13.89 12.75
CA GLN A 161 -1.04 14.80 11.72
C GLN A 161 0.01 15.52 10.87
N ASP A 162 1.08 16.02 11.47
CA ASP A 162 2.11 16.81 10.77
C ASP A 162 3.23 15.94 10.17
N ARG A 163 3.11 14.62 10.26
CA ARG A 163 4.17 13.66 9.93
C ARG A 163 3.70 12.61 8.93
N VAL A 164 2.64 12.88 8.17
CA VAL A 164 2.09 11.93 7.22
C VAL A 164 2.49 12.19 5.77
N VAL A 165 2.58 11.10 5.01
CA VAL A 165 2.75 11.08 3.56
C VAL A 165 1.75 10.09 2.97
N LEU A 166 1.26 10.39 1.77
CA LEU A 166 0.38 9.47 1.06
C LEU A 166 1.21 8.49 0.23
N GLU A 167 0.96 7.20 0.36
CA GLU A 167 1.58 6.13 -0.44
C GLU A 167 0.58 5.59 -1.46
N VAL A 168 1.00 5.57 -2.72
CA VAL A 168 0.26 4.99 -3.83
C VAL A 168 0.95 3.69 -4.25
N ILE A 169 0.21 2.59 -4.26
CA ILE A 169 0.70 1.23 -4.52
C ILE A 169 -0.04 0.63 -5.71
N GLU A 170 0.67 0.24 -6.76
CA GLU A 170 0.12 -0.55 -7.87
C GLU A 170 0.41 -2.05 -7.63
N PRO A 171 -0.62 -2.90 -7.41
CA PRO A 171 -0.41 -4.30 -7.04
C PRO A 171 0.00 -5.21 -8.20
N ALA A 172 -0.20 -4.78 -9.46
CA ALA A 172 0.05 -5.60 -10.65
C ALA A 172 1.52 -5.63 -11.10
N GLY A 173 2.45 -5.06 -10.30
CA GLY A 173 3.88 -4.99 -10.59
C GLY A 173 4.75 -5.03 -9.35
N LEU A 174 6.07 -4.82 -9.52
CA LEU A 174 6.95 -4.50 -8.38
C LEU A 174 6.41 -3.25 -7.69
N PRO A 175 6.31 -3.20 -6.35
CA PRO A 175 5.73 -2.07 -5.64
C PRO A 175 6.54 -0.80 -5.94
N ARG A 176 5.99 0.05 -6.80
CA ARG A 176 6.40 1.45 -6.91
C ARG A 176 5.55 2.21 -5.93
N VAL A 177 6.24 2.98 -5.10
CA VAL A 177 5.61 3.79 -4.07
C VAL A 177 5.89 5.25 -4.39
N LEU A 178 4.81 6.00 -4.54
CA LEU A 178 4.85 7.44 -4.59
C LEU A 178 4.52 7.96 -3.20
N HIS A 179 5.40 8.77 -2.62
CA HIS A 179 5.13 9.53 -1.40
C HIS A 179 4.69 10.93 -1.79
N LEU A 180 3.40 11.21 -1.69
CA LEU A 180 2.88 12.57 -1.94
C LEU A 180 2.81 13.32 -0.62
N LYS A 181 3.40 14.52 -0.58
CA LYS A 181 3.22 15.41 0.57
C LYS A 181 1.84 16.05 0.54
N LEU A 182 1.20 16.09 1.70
CA LEU A 182 -0.11 16.70 1.91
C LEU A 182 0.00 18.20 2.19
#